data_AF-G3MTU8-F1
#
_entry.id   AF-G3MTU8-F1
#
_cell.length_a   1.000
_cell.length_b   1.000
_cell.length_c   1.000
_cell.angle_alpha   90.00
_cell.angle_beta   90.00
_cell.angle_gamma   90.00
#
_symmetry.space_group_name_H-M   'P 1'
#
loop_
_entity.id
_entity.type
_entity.pdbx_description
1 polymer ?
#
loop_
_entity_poly.entity_id
_entity_poly.type
_entity_poly.pdbx_seq_one_letter_code
_entity_poly.pdbx_strand_id
1 'polypeptide(L)'
;MPCMPVTHGEEKKDEPGLCKGNKCTPLRDLMDIVRPCLHPSSLRQCEDKDHETKDVLLSCYHYCKKEGKWFYGYYKSNENSLCLLENPSAPGQKGYCCNGHCVSHKSCPSTNERAFVPATSATNA
;
A
#
# COMPACT_ATOMS: atom_id res chain seq x y z
N MET A 1 -2.68 11.91 12.58
CA MET A 1 -1.37 11.79 11.90
C MET A 1 -1.07 10.32 11.63
N PRO A 2 -0.41 9.97 10.52
CA PRO A 2 0.16 8.64 10.32
C PRO A 2 1.21 8.31 11.36
N CYS A 3 1.36 7.02 11.67
CA CYS A 3 2.39 6.48 12.54
C CYS A 3 2.79 5.07 12.11
N MET A 4 3.97 4.63 12.56
CA MET A 4 4.43 3.26 12.36
C MET A 4 4.36 2.50 13.69
N PRO A 5 3.59 1.41 13.79
CA PRO A 5 3.68 0.51 14.94
C PRO A 5 5.04 -0.17 14.96
N VAL A 6 5.77 0.01 16.06
CA VAL A 6 7.10 -0.58 16.24
C VAL A 6 7.18 -1.46 17.48
N THR A 7 8.14 -2.39 17.48
CA THR A 7 8.52 -3.17 18.67
C THR A 7 9.34 -2.29 19.63
N HIS A 8 9.67 -2.81 20.81
CA HIS A 8 10.59 -2.13 21.74
C HIS A 8 11.99 -1.89 21.16
N GLY A 9 12.39 -2.67 20.14
CA GLY A 9 13.64 -2.47 19.38
C GLY A 9 13.51 -1.51 18.19
N GLU A 10 12.40 -0.77 18.10
CA GLU A 10 12.06 0.14 17.00
C GLU A 10 11.94 -0.51 15.62
N GLU A 11 11.78 -1.84 15.58
CA GLU A 11 11.51 -2.57 14.35
C GLU A 11 10.04 -2.47 13.98
N LYS A 12 9.73 -2.46 12.68
CA LYS A 12 8.35 -2.46 12.19
C LYS A 12 7.62 -3.70 12.74
N LYS A 13 6.55 -3.46 13.49
CA LYS A 13 5.69 -4.53 14.02
C LYS A 13 4.54 -4.88 13.08
N ASP A 14 4.08 -3.91 12.28
CA ASP A 14 2.80 -3.98 11.58
C ASP A 14 2.70 -2.99 10.41
N GLU A 15 1.59 -3.01 9.68
CA GLU A 15 1.25 -1.93 8.74
C GLU A 15 1.09 -0.57 9.44
N PRO A 16 1.29 0.55 8.71
CA PRO A 16 1.11 1.88 9.26
C PRO A 16 -0.28 2.06 9.86
N GLY A 17 -0.33 2.96 10.82
CA GLY A 17 -1.53 3.28 11.56
C GLY A 17 -1.78 4.78 11.63
N LEU A 18 -2.85 5.13 12.35
CA LEU A 18 -3.12 6.50 12.76
C LEU A 18 -2.86 6.65 14.25
N CYS A 19 -2.23 7.77 14.62
CA CYS A 19 -2.13 8.17 16.01
C CYS A 19 -3.52 8.49 16.55
N LYS A 20 -3.90 7.82 17.64
CA LYS A 20 -5.06 8.16 18.45
C LYS A 20 -4.57 8.34 19.90
N GLY A 21 -4.38 9.61 20.30
CA GLY A 21 -3.66 9.94 21.53
C GLY A 21 -2.18 9.54 21.45
N ASN A 22 -1.68 8.86 22.47
CA ASN A 22 -0.29 8.38 22.54
C ASN A 22 -0.09 6.96 21.98
N LYS A 23 -1.09 6.41 21.26
CA LYS A 23 -1.03 5.07 20.69
C LYS A 23 -1.14 5.12 19.17
N CYS A 24 -0.33 4.31 18.50
CA CYS A 24 -0.47 4.04 17.08
C CYS A 24 -1.47 2.89 16.88
N THR A 25 -2.60 3.17 16.21
CA THR A 25 -3.60 2.16 15.85
C THR A 25 -3.33 1.68 14.42
N PRO A 26 -2.92 0.41 14.21
CA PRO A 26 -2.53 -0.12 12.90
C PRO A 26 -3.73 -0.20 11.94
N LEU A 27 -3.46 -0.20 10.62
CA LEU A 27 -4.48 -0.24 9.57
C LEU A 27 -5.52 -1.35 9.75
N ARG A 28 -5.10 -2.56 10.16
CA ARG A 28 -6.03 -3.68 10.38
C ARG A 28 -7.12 -3.42 11.43
N ASP A 29 -6.90 -2.46 12.31
CA ASP A 29 -7.84 -2.05 13.37
C ASP A 29 -8.60 -0.76 12.99
N LEU A 30 -8.43 -0.28 11.75
CA LEU A 30 -9.04 0.91 11.18
C LEU A 30 -9.97 0.53 10.03
N MET A 31 -10.88 1.43 9.66
CA MET A 31 -11.71 1.27 8.47
C MET A 31 -10.89 1.54 7.20
N ASP A 32 -11.07 0.77 6.12
CA ASP A 32 -10.31 0.93 4.87
C ASP A 32 -10.38 2.35 4.27
N ILE A 33 -11.45 3.11 4.55
CA ILE A 33 -11.61 4.49 4.10
C ILE A 33 -10.47 5.41 4.59
N VAL A 34 -9.76 5.06 5.66
CA VAL A 34 -8.65 5.85 6.19
C VAL A 34 -7.29 5.46 5.59
N ARG A 35 -7.22 4.42 4.74
CA ARG A 35 -5.98 3.96 4.10
C ARG A 35 -5.24 5.10 3.36
N PRO A 36 -5.91 6.00 2.61
CA PRO A 36 -5.23 7.15 1.99
C PRO A 36 -4.61 8.13 3.00
N CYS A 37 -5.16 8.20 4.23
CA CYS A 37 -4.63 9.06 5.28
C CYS A 37 -3.34 8.52 5.91
N LEU A 38 -2.99 7.26 5.68
CA LEU A 38 -1.77 6.61 6.20
C LEU A 38 -0.52 6.93 5.36
N HIS A 39 -0.72 7.27 4.08
CA HIS A 39 0.35 7.48 3.12
C HIS A 39 0.26 8.86 2.46
N PRO A 40 0.37 9.96 3.23
CA PRO A 40 0.42 11.29 2.64
C PRO A 40 1.70 11.46 1.82
N SER A 41 1.62 12.18 0.70
CA SER A 41 2.74 12.36 -0.24
C SER A 41 4.04 12.89 0.42
N SER A 42 3.93 13.67 1.50
CA SER A 42 5.07 14.16 2.28
C SER A 42 5.93 13.06 2.92
N LEU A 43 5.37 11.86 3.11
CA LEU A 43 6.06 10.69 3.65
C LEU A 43 6.55 9.73 2.55
N ARG A 44 6.31 10.03 1.27
CA ARG A 44 6.85 9.26 0.14
C ARG A 44 8.31 9.61 -0.11
N GLN A 45 9.20 9.01 0.66
CA GLN A 45 10.64 9.27 0.56
C GLN A 45 11.46 8.01 0.31
N CYS A 46 10.88 6.81 0.40
CA CYS A 46 11.60 5.60 0.00
C CYS A 46 11.60 5.51 -1.53
N GLU A 47 12.73 5.09 -2.09
CA GLU A 47 12.81 4.78 -3.52
C GLU A 47 11.94 3.56 -3.82
N ASP A 48 11.26 3.59 -4.96
CA ASP A 48 10.48 2.44 -5.41
C ASP A 48 11.42 1.26 -5.67
N LYS A 49 11.05 0.08 -5.18
CA LYS A 49 11.91 -1.11 -5.27
C LYS A 49 11.20 -2.32 -5.84
N ASP A 50 11.99 -3.26 -6.35
CA ASP A 50 11.50 -4.56 -6.78
C ASP A 50 11.19 -5.43 -5.55
N HIS A 51 10.14 -6.25 -5.62
CA HIS A 51 9.97 -7.32 -4.63
C HIS A 51 10.99 -8.42 -4.90
N GLU A 52 11.79 -8.75 -3.88
CA GLU A 52 12.91 -9.70 -4.01
C GLU A 52 12.45 -11.17 -3.92
N THR A 53 11.28 -11.42 -3.33
CA THR A 53 10.71 -12.77 -3.25
C THR A 53 9.57 -12.94 -4.25
N LYS A 54 9.11 -14.19 -4.43
CA LYS A 54 7.96 -14.52 -5.30
C LYS A 54 6.64 -14.58 -4.52
N ASP A 55 6.65 -14.09 -3.28
CA ASP A 55 5.48 -14.15 -2.41
C ASP A 55 4.45 -13.11 -2.82
N VAL A 56 3.19 -13.39 -2.47
CA VAL A 56 2.12 -12.44 -2.74
C VAL A 56 2.15 -11.36 -1.66
N LEU A 57 2.34 -10.12 -2.08
CA LEU A 57 2.28 -8.94 -1.23
C LEU A 57 0.87 -8.71 -0.72
N LEU A 58 0.75 -8.52 0.60
CA LEU A 58 -0.49 -8.00 1.21
C LEU A 58 -0.65 -6.49 0.97
N SER A 59 0.43 -5.80 0.62
CA SER A 59 0.47 -4.35 0.46
C SER A 59 1.49 -3.97 -0.61
N CYS A 60 1.11 -3.07 -1.51
CA CYS A 60 2.01 -2.54 -2.54
C CYS A 60 2.91 -1.40 -2.05
N TYR A 61 2.85 -1.12 -0.75
CA TYR A 61 3.73 -0.20 -0.05
C TYR A 61 4.88 -0.96 0.61
N HIS A 62 6.08 -0.41 0.54
CA HIS A 62 7.16 -0.77 1.43
C HIS A 62 7.56 0.41 2.28
N TYR A 63 8.32 0.13 3.35
CA TYR A 63 8.69 1.13 4.34
C TYR A 63 10.19 1.12 4.55
N CYS A 64 10.75 2.30 4.76
CA CYS A 64 12.16 2.50 5.08
C CYS A 64 12.28 3.47 6.24
N LYS A 65 13.37 3.31 7.00
CA LYS A 65 13.71 4.22 8.10
C LYS A 65 14.85 5.12 7.63
N LYS A 66 14.64 6.44 7.66
CA LYS A 66 15.67 7.46 7.38
C LYS A 66 15.77 8.39 8.58
N GLU A 67 16.96 8.54 9.15
CA GLU A 67 17.22 9.41 10.32
C GLU A 67 16.23 9.18 11.48
N GLY A 68 15.93 7.92 11.78
CA GLY A 68 14.99 7.56 12.86
C GLY A 68 13.50 7.69 12.52
N LYS A 69 13.15 8.23 11.34
CA LYS A 69 11.77 8.44 10.90
C LYS A 69 11.36 7.41 9.85
N TRP A 70 10.07 7.04 9.88
CA TRP A 70 9.50 6.09 8.93
C TRP A 70 8.90 6.80 7.72
N PHE A 71 9.22 6.26 6.55
CA PHE A 71 8.74 6.71 5.25
C PHE A 71 8.20 5.52 4.47
N TYR A 72 7.50 5.79 3.37
CA TYR A 72 7.04 4.75 2.46
C TYR A 72 7.55 4.97 1.02
N GLY A 73 7.48 3.91 0.24
CA GLY A 73 7.66 3.87 -1.21
C GLY A 73 6.81 2.77 -1.82
N TYR A 74 6.84 2.61 -3.13
CA TYR A 74 6.03 1.61 -3.83
C TYR A 74 6.87 0.43 -4.31
N TYR A 75 6.29 -0.77 -4.26
CA TYR A 75 6.82 -1.87 -5.05
C TYR A 75 6.56 -1.60 -6.54
N LYS A 76 7.58 -1.82 -7.37
CA LYS A 76 7.49 -1.64 -8.83
C LYS A 76 6.54 -2.67 -9.46
N SER A 77 5.92 -2.30 -10.57
CA SER A 77 5.08 -3.22 -11.36
C SER A 77 5.95 -4.18 -12.18
N ASN A 78 6.16 -5.39 -11.66
CA ASN A 78 6.92 -6.45 -12.32
C ASN A 78 6.36 -7.84 -11.95
N GLU A 79 6.94 -8.91 -12.50
CA GLU A 79 6.46 -10.28 -12.27
C GLU A 79 6.67 -10.80 -10.84
N ASN A 80 7.54 -10.15 -10.06
CA ASN A 80 7.81 -10.53 -8.68
C ASN A 80 6.92 -9.78 -7.68
N SER A 81 6.36 -8.63 -8.06
CA SER A 81 5.56 -7.78 -7.16
C SER A 81 4.08 -8.11 -7.29
N LEU A 82 3.75 -9.38 -7.05
CA LEU A 82 2.38 -9.88 -7.08
C LEU A 82 1.64 -9.45 -5.82
N CYS A 83 0.35 -9.17 -5.93
CA CYS A 83 -0.52 -8.78 -4.82
C CYS A 83 -1.89 -9.46 -4.91
N LEU A 84 -2.71 -9.36 -3.87
CA LEU A 84 -4.10 -9.85 -3.88
C LEU A 84 -5.05 -8.73 -4.30
N LEU A 85 -5.87 -8.99 -5.31
CA LEU A 85 -6.95 -8.10 -5.72
C LEU A 85 -8.06 -8.14 -4.68
N GLU A 86 -8.52 -6.96 -4.28
CA GLU A 86 -9.70 -6.78 -3.43
C GLU A 86 -10.98 -6.95 -4.29
N ASN A 87 -11.24 -8.18 -4.77
CA ASN A 87 -12.42 -8.52 -5.55
C ASN A 87 -13.36 -9.46 -4.75
N PRO A 88 -14.53 -8.98 -4.29
CA PRO A 88 -15.49 -9.82 -3.56
C PRO A 88 -16.02 -11.01 -4.37
N SER A 89 -16.12 -10.86 -5.69
CA SER A 89 -16.64 -11.91 -6.59
C SER A 89 -15.60 -12.97 -6.96
N ALA A 90 -14.30 -12.70 -6.72
CA ALA A 90 -13.22 -13.64 -6.95
C ALA A 90 -12.11 -13.49 -5.88
N PRO A 91 -12.36 -13.92 -4.63
CA PRO A 91 -11.40 -13.80 -3.55
C PRO A 91 -10.10 -14.54 -3.88
N GLY A 92 -8.96 -13.91 -3.59
CA GLY A 92 -7.64 -14.52 -3.81
C GLY A 92 -7.09 -14.39 -5.24
N GLN A 93 -7.78 -13.68 -6.12
CA GLN A 93 -7.25 -13.37 -7.45
C GLN A 93 -5.98 -12.52 -7.32
N LYS A 94 -4.92 -12.89 -8.05
CA LYS A 94 -3.64 -12.18 -8.01
C LYS A 94 -3.62 -11.02 -9.01
N GLY A 95 -2.94 -9.94 -8.63
CA GLY A 95 -2.65 -8.79 -9.47
C GLY A 95 -1.18 -8.38 -9.36
N TYR A 96 -0.88 -7.17 -9.83
CA TYR A 96 0.44 -6.54 -9.86
C TYR A 96 0.40 -5.22 -9.10
N CYS A 97 1.48 -4.89 -8.39
CA CYS A 97 1.59 -3.61 -7.70
C CYS A 97 1.84 -2.46 -8.67
N CYS A 98 1.03 -1.40 -8.56
CA CYS A 98 1.16 -0.18 -9.33
C CYS A 98 0.82 1.04 -8.48
N ASN A 99 1.81 1.91 -8.22
CA ASN A 99 1.65 3.15 -7.45
C ASN A 99 0.92 2.96 -6.10
N GLY A 100 1.17 1.85 -5.40
CA GLY A 100 0.54 1.53 -4.12
C GLY A 100 -0.80 0.80 -4.21
N HIS A 101 -1.28 0.49 -5.42
CA HIS A 101 -2.52 -0.26 -5.65
C HIS A 101 -2.24 -1.63 -6.25
N CYS A 102 -3.10 -2.60 -5.93
CA CYS A 102 -3.11 -3.88 -6.61
C CYS A 102 -4.02 -3.83 -7.84
N VAL A 103 -3.48 -4.07 -9.03
CA VAL A 103 -4.20 -3.99 -10.31
C VAL A 103 -4.12 -5.30 -11.09
N SER A 104 -5.12 -5.58 -11.93
CA SER A 104 -5.16 -6.82 -12.71
C SER A 104 -4.21 -6.85 -13.91
N HIS A 105 -3.72 -5.68 -14.34
CA HIS A 105 -2.85 -5.53 -15.51
C HIS A 105 -1.37 -5.41 -15.13
N LYS A 106 -0.48 -6.01 -15.93
CA LYS A 106 0.98 -6.03 -15.69
C LYS A 106 1.64 -4.64 -15.86
N SER A 107 1.09 -3.78 -16.71
CA SER A 107 1.67 -2.49 -17.05
C SER A 107 1.10 -1.38 -16.16
N CYS A 108 1.93 -0.82 -15.28
CA CYS A 108 1.55 0.36 -14.51
C CYS A 108 1.64 1.61 -15.40
N PRO A 109 0.54 2.36 -15.63
CA PRO A 109 0.60 3.56 -16.46
C PRO A 109 1.62 4.54 -15.88
N SER A 110 2.47 5.10 -16.75
CA SER A 110 3.31 6.25 -16.40
C SER A 110 2.38 7.39 -15.97
N THR A 111 2.74 8.08 -14.90
CA THR A 111 1.90 9.01 -14.12
C THR A 111 1.46 10.28 -14.85
N ASN A 112 1.33 10.26 -16.18
CA ASN A 112 0.98 11.44 -16.97
C ASN A 112 -0.41 11.45 -17.62
N GLU A 113 -1.28 10.44 -17.47
CA GLU A 113 -2.67 10.60 -17.89
C GLU A 113 -3.66 9.93 -16.94
N ARG A 114 -4.38 10.81 -16.22
CA ARG A 114 -5.68 10.62 -15.55
C ARG A 114 -5.68 9.64 -14.38
N ALA A 115 -6.00 10.23 -13.23
CA ALA A 115 -6.43 9.61 -12.00
C ALA A 115 -7.08 8.24 -12.18
N PHE A 116 -6.60 7.29 -11.36
CA PHE A 116 -7.29 6.08 -10.97
C PHE A 116 -8.80 6.37 -10.81
N VAL A 117 -9.61 6.00 -11.79
CA VAL A 117 -11.07 5.96 -11.63
C VAL A 117 -11.37 4.60 -11.02
N PRO A 118 -11.75 4.51 -9.73
CA PRO A 118 -12.23 3.26 -9.19
C PRO A 118 -13.43 2.84 -10.02
N ALA A 119 -13.48 1.56 -10.41
CA ALA A 119 -14.58 1.00 -11.18
C ALA A 119 -15.88 1.11 -10.36
N THR A 120 -16.59 2.23 -10.47
CA THR A 120 -17.96 2.35 -10.02
C THR A 120 -18.82 1.63 -11.04
N SER A 121 -19.45 0.55 -10.56
CA SER A 121 -20.51 -0.22 -11.17
C SER A 121 -21.38 0.62 -12.10
N ALA A 122 -21.29 0.38 -13.41
CA ALA A 122 -22.29 0.86 -14.36
C ALA A 122 -23.45 -0.15 -14.36
N THR A 123 -24.50 0.26 -13.68
CA THR A 123 -25.83 -0.33 -13.64
C THR A 123 -26.41 -0.54 -15.04
N ASN A 124 -27.13 -1.65 -15.19
CA ASN A 124 -27.95 -2.06 -16.33
C ASN A 124 -28.77 -0.91 -16.95
N ALA A 125 -28.88 -0.92 -18.28
CA ALA A 125 -30.00 -0.39 -19.04
C ALA A 125 -30.42 -1.42 -20.09
#